data_AF-A0A4V6DY70-F1
#
_entry.id   AF-A0A4V6DY70-F1
#
_cell.length_a   1.000
_cell.length_b   1.000
_cell.length_c   1.000
_cell.angle_alpha   90.00
_cell.angle_beta   90.00
_cell.angle_gamma   90.00
#
_symmetry.space_group_name_H-M   'P 1'
#
loop_
_entity.id
_entity.type
_entity.pdbx_description
1 polymer ?
#
loop_
_entity_poly.entity_id
_entity_poly.type
_entity_poly.pdbx_seq_one_letter_code
_entity_poly.pdbx_strand_id
1 'polypeptide(L)' 'MDRSRFVALAFAAFGLVFVSFLIRGTTRLVAPYGVAVAASAPVLFAAAGLLAGLVVLALLDLTGVRPLT' A
#
# COMPACT_ATOMS: atom_id res chain seq x y z
N MET A 1 0.22 5.68 18.24
CA MET A 1 0.00 6.40 16.96
C MET A 1 -1.47 6.69 16.94
N ASP A 2 -1.83 7.93 16.67
CA ASP A 2 -3.23 8.26 16.81
C ASP A 2 -4.05 7.68 15.66
N ARG A 3 -5.29 7.27 15.94
CA ARG A 3 -6.17 6.59 14.96
C ARG A 3 -6.30 7.36 13.66
N SER A 4 -6.35 8.69 13.73
CA SER A 4 -6.39 9.56 12.54
C SER A 4 -5.20 9.31 11.60
N ARG A 5 -3.99 9.22 12.15
CA ARG A 5 -2.78 8.96 11.37
C ARG A 5 -2.76 7.53 10.82
N PHE A 6 -3.27 6.55 11.58
CA PHE A 6 -3.44 5.18 11.09
C PHE A 6 -4.34 5.15 9.85
N VAL A 7 -5.51 5.79 9.93
CA VAL A 7 -6.49 5.85 8.84
C VAL A 7 -5.91 6.59 7.64
N ALA A 8 -5.20 7.71 7.85
CA ALA A 8 -4.54 8.43 6.77
C ALA A 8 -3.50 7.56 6.03
N LEU A 9 -2.70 6.79 6.76
CA LEU A 9 -1.74 5.85 6.16
C LEU A 9 -2.43 4.69 5.44
N ALA A 10 -3.55 4.19 5.97
CA ALA A 10 -4.34 3.17 5.28
C ALA A 10 -4.87 3.72 3.95
N PHE A 11 -5.43 4.93 3.93
CA PHE A 11 -5.82 5.61 2.69
C PHE A 11 -4.65 5.79 1.73
N ALA A 12 -3.47 6.19 2.23
CA ALA A 12 -2.27 6.30 1.40
C ALA A 12 -1.88 4.95 0.79
N ALA A 13 -1.96 3.86 1.56
CA ALA A 13 -1.66 2.51 1.08
C ALA A 13 -2.61 2.07 -0.03
N PHE A 14 -3.92 2.30 0.14
CA PHE A 14 -4.92 2.05 -0.91
C PHE A 14 -4.66 2.92 -2.15
N GLY A 15 -4.32 4.19 -1.95
CA GLY A 15 -3.92 5.09 -3.04
C GLY A 15 -2.71 4.58 -3.83
N LEU A 16 -1.68 4.08 -3.14
CA LEU A 16 -0.52 3.47 -3.79
C LEU A 16 -0.90 2.22 -4.59
N VAL A 17 -1.75 1.34 -4.04
CA VAL A 17 -2.28 0.20 -4.80
C VAL A 17 -2.96 0.68 -6.07
N PHE A 18 -3.88 1.65 -5.96
CA PHE A 18 -4.60 2.21 -7.10
C PHE A 18 -3.65 2.79 -8.16
N VAL A 19 -2.66 3.60 -7.75
CA VAL A 19 -1.64 4.15 -8.65
C VAL A 19 -0.84 3.04 -9.33
N SER A 20 -0.49 1.96 -8.63
CA SER A 20 0.22 0.84 -9.25
C SER A 20 -0.60 0.19 -10.37
N PHE A 21 -1.93 0.08 -10.21
CA PHE A 21 -2.81 -0.43 -11.25
C PHE A 21 -2.95 0.55 -12.42
N LEU A 22 -3.01 1.85 -12.16
CA LEU A 22 -2.99 2.87 -13.21
C LEU A 22 -1.71 2.77 -14.04
N ILE A 23 -0.54 2.68 -13.40
CA ILE A 23 0.74 2.51 -14.08
C ILE A 23 0.73 1.23 -14.93
N ARG A 24 0.32 0.10 -14.35
CA ARG A 24 0.30 -1.18 -15.07
C ARG A 24 -0.66 -1.15 -16.27
N GLY A 25 -1.87 -0.62 -16.06
CA GLY A 25 -2.91 -0.53 -17.08
C GLY A 25 -2.51 0.38 -18.23
N THR A 26 -2.04 1.59 -17.93
CA THR A 26 -1.62 2.57 -18.95
C THR A 26 -0.36 2.14 -19.68
N THR A 27 0.63 1.58 -18.98
CA THR A 27 1.88 1.11 -19.60
C THR A 27 1.61 -0.02 -20.60
N ARG A 28 0.64 -0.90 -20.33
CA ARG A 28 0.25 -1.99 -21.24
C ARG A 28 -0.34 -1.50 -22.56
N LEU A 29 -0.82 -0.25 -22.63
CA LEU A 29 -1.31 0.34 -23.88
C LEU A 29 -0.18 0.57 -24.90
N VAL A 30 1.06 0.73 -24.42
CA VAL A 30 2.21 1.15 -25.23
C VAL A 30 3.43 0.24 -25.11
N ALA A 31 3.45 -0.68 -24.14
CA ALA A 31 4.60 -1.54 -23.85
C ALA A 31 4.19 -2.98 -23.50
N PRO A 32 5.12 -3.95 -23.64
CA PRO A 32 4.86 -5.35 -23.28
C PRO A 32 4.54 -5.54 -21.80
N TYR A 33 3.87 -6.66 -21.49
CA TYR A 33 3.45 -7.00 -20.13
C TYR A 33 4.60 -6.98 -19.12
N GLY A 34 5.78 -7.53 -19.47
CA GLY A 34 6.94 -7.53 -18.57
C GLY A 34 7.39 -6.12 -18.16
N VAL A 35 7.32 -5.15 -19.08
CA VAL A 35 7.65 -3.74 -18.82
C VAL A 35 6.58 -3.11 -17.93
N ALA A 36 5.30 -3.33 -18.23
CA ALA A 36 4.20 -2.87 -17.39
C ALA A 36 4.27 -3.45 -15.97
N VAL A 37 4.77 -4.68 -15.84
CA VAL A 37 4.99 -5.33 -14.55
C VAL A 37 6.08 -4.63 -13.76
N ALA A 38 7.25 -4.47 -14.38
CA ALA A 38 8.41 -3.85 -13.75
C ALA A 38 8.15 -2.38 -13.38
N ALA A 39 7.45 -1.64 -14.24
CA ALA A 39 7.13 -0.23 -14.00
C ALA A 39 6.20 -0.04 -12.79
N SER A 40 5.19 -0.91 -12.61
CA SER A 40 4.25 -0.79 -11.51
C SER A 40 4.74 -1.41 -10.20
N ALA A 41 5.73 -2.31 -10.26
CA ALA A 41 6.18 -3.09 -9.12
C ALA A 41 6.66 -2.24 -7.93
N PRO A 42 7.50 -1.20 -8.10
CA PRO A 42 7.96 -0.39 -6.96
C PRO A 42 6.82 0.21 -6.15
N VAL A 43 5.80 0.73 -6.82
CA VAL A 43 4.62 1.32 -6.16
C VAL A 43 3.81 0.25 -5.44
N LEU A 44 3.63 -0.92 -6.06
CA LEU A 44 2.91 -2.04 -5.46
C LEU A 44 3.65 -2.58 -4.23
N PHE A 45 4.97 -2.70 -4.28
CA PHE A 45 5.79 -3.13 -3.13
C PHE A 45 5.76 -2.11 -2.00
N ALA A 46 5.81 -0.81 -2.30
CA ALA A 46 5.65 0.24 -1.30
C ALA A 46 4.27 0.14 -0.62
N ALA A 47 3.21 -0.07 -1.40
CA ALA A 47 1.87 -0.27 -0.88
C ALA A 47 1.77 -1.51 0.02
N ALA A 48 2.33 -2.64 -0.44
CA ALA A 48 2.34 -3.89 0.30
C ALA A 48 3.11 -3.77 1.62
N GLY A 49 4.28 -3.13 1.61
CA GLY A 49 5.06 -2.88 2.83
C GLY A 49 4.33 -2.00 3.82
N LEU A 50 3.68 -0.93 3.34
CA LEU A 50 2.86 -0.07 4.19
C LEU A 50 1.67 -0.82 4.78
N LEU A 51 0.94 -1.61 3.98
CA LEU A 51 -0.17 -2.44 4.45
C LEU A 51 0.30 -3.47 5.48
N ALA A 52 1.40 -4.18 5.23
CA ALA A 52 1.94 -5.15 6.16
C ALA A 52 2.29 -4.50 7.51
N GLY A 53 2.92 -3.33 7.49
CA GLY A 53 3.20 -2.55 8.70
C GLY A 53 1.92 -2.15 9.45
N LEU A 54 0.89 -1.69 8.74
CA LEU A 54 -0.40 -1.34 9.33
C LEU A 54 -1.12 -2.57 9.92
N VAL A 55 -1.06 -3.72 9.27
CA VAL A 55 -1.61 -4.99 9.79
C VAL A 55 -0.92 -5.37 11.10
N VAL A 56 0.41 -5.31 11.16
CA VAL A 56 1.15 -5.58 12.40
C VAL A 56 0.72 -4.60 13.50
N LEU A 57 0.62 -3.31 13.20
CA LEU A 57 0.17 -2.31 14.18
C LEU A 57 -1.25 -2.56 14.66
N ALA A 58 -2.17 -2.94 13.77
CA ALA A 58 -3.54 -3.29 14.12
C ALA A 58 -3.60 -4.55 15.02
N LEU A 59 -2.75 -5.55 14.77
CA LEU A 59 -2.66 -6.73 15.64
C LEU A 59 -2.09 -6.38 17.03
N LEU A 60 -1.12 -5.47 17.10
CA LEU A 60 -0.57 -5.00 18.38
C LEU A 60 -1.59 -4.17 19.17
N ASP A 61 -2.46 -3.43 18.49
CA ASP A 61 -3.58 -2.72 19.10
C ASP A 61 -4.63 -3.70 19.63
N LEU A 62 -5.03 -4.69 18.81
CA LEU A 62 -6.01 -5.71 19.17
C LEU A 62 -5.56 -6.57 20.37
N THR A 63 -4.26 -6.80 20.51
CA THR A 63 -3.68 -7.54 21.66
C THR A 63 -3.38 -6.64 22.86
N GLY A 64 -3.60 -5.32 22.76
CA GLY A 64 -3.32 -4.35 23.83
C GLY A 64 -1.84 -4.05 24.06
N VAL A 65 -0.93 -4.64 23.27
CA VAL A 65 0.52 -4.44 23.39
C VAL A 65 0.92 -3.01 23.00
N ARG A 66 0.30 -2.46 21.95
CA ARG A 66 0.54 -1.08 21.51
C ARG A 66 -0.75 -0.42 21.04
N PRO A 67 -1.43 0.35 21.91
CA PRO A 67 -2.68 0.99 21.54
C PRO A 67 -2.52 2.05 20.45
N LEU A 68 -3.50 2.11 19.56
CA LEU A 68 -3.74 3.21 18.64
C LEU A 68 -4.63 4.24 19.36
N THR A 69 -3.95 5.27 19.86
CA THR A 69 -4.49 6.33 20.72
C THR A 69 -5.46 7.27 20.01
#